data_AF-A0A2E8V2Q0-F1
#
_entry.id   AF-A0A2E8V2Q0-F1
#
_cell.length_a   1.000
_cell.length_b   1.000
_cell.length_c   1.000
_cell.angle_alpha   90.00
_cell.angle_beta   90.00
_cell.angle_gamma   90.00
#
_symmetry.space_group_name_H-M   'P 1'
#
loop_
_entity.id
_entity.type
_entity.pdbx_description
1 polymer ?
#
loop_
_entity_poly.entity_id
_entity_poly.type
_entity_poly.pdbx_seq_one_letter_code
_entity_poly.pdbx_strand_id
1 'polypeptide(L)'
;MEENNDDENIDYCVPPSEVRSDGTVITSEGYVIDLLNCEHMSPDGELCMPVMVYRNDIRCEKDCPQCSATIADEKQIFLMDNGENCYPCADCNSWVWWEEDELWMYWLE
;
A
#
# COMPACT_ATOMS: atom_id res chain seq x y z
N MET A 1 -30.11 9.15 -6.28
CA MET A 1 -29.29 8.32 -5.38
C MET A 1 -28.90 7.14 -6.23
N GLU A 2 -27.76 7.23 -6.90
CA GLU A 2 -27.23 6.13 -7.70
C GLU A 2 -26.27 5.37 -6.80
N GLU A 3 -26.72 4.21 -6.34
CA GLU A 3 -25.89 3.18 -5.73
C GLU A 3 -25.13 2.50 -6.87
N ASN A 4 -23.91 2.95 -7.14
CA ASN A 4 -22.98 2.18 -7.97
C ASN A 4 -22.32 1.13 -7.08
N ASN A 5 -23.06 0.03 -6.87
CA ASN A 5 -22.48 -1.24 -6.45
C ASN A 5 -21.81 -1.87 -7.67
N ASP A 6 -20.61 -1.43 -7.98
CA ASP A 6 -19.69 -2.20 -8.80
C ASP A 6 -18.61 -2.70 -7.84
N ASP A 7 -18.79 -3.91 -7.31
CA ASP A 7 -17.68 -4.75 -6.85
C ASP A 7 -16.78 -5.02 -8.07
N GLU A 8 -16.04 -4.00 -8.49
CA GLU A 8 -14.95 -4.19 -9.43
C GLU A 8 -13.92 -5.05 -8.70
N ASN A 9 -13.87 -6.32 -9.08
CA ASN A 9 -12.82 -7.25 -8.70
C ASN A 9 -11.53 -6.72 -9.34
N ILE A 10 -10.88 -5.76 -8.66
CA ILE A 10 -9.69 -5.08 -9.15
C ILE A 10 -8.57 -6.12 -9.23
N ASP A 11 -8.03 -6.31 -10.43
CA ASP A 11 -6.86 -7.17 -10.63
C ASP A 11 -5.61 -6.43 -10.14
N TYR A 12 -5.20 -6.74 -8.90
CA TYR A 12 -4.04 -6.15 -8.26
C TYR A 12 -2.69 -6.63 -8.85
N CYS A 13 -2.71 -7.54 -9.84
CA CYS A 13 -1.54 -7.79 -10.69
C CYS A 13 -1.22 -6.59 -11.60
N VAL A 14 -2.17 -5.67 -11.78
CA VAL A 14 -1.97 -4.47 -12.58
C VAL A 14 -1.11 -3.47 -11.79
N PRO A 15 0.03 -3.03 -12.35
CA PRO A 15 0.94 -2.16 -11.65
C PRO A 15 0.37 -0.75 -11.45
N PRO A 16 0.71 -0.07 -10.33
CA PRO A 16 0.30 1.30 -10.09
C PRO A 16 1.01 2.25 -11.06
N SER A 17 0.27 3.16 -11.67
CA SER A 17 0.80 4.24 -12.52
C SER A 17 0.90 5.58 -11.79
N GLU A 18 -0.02 5.89 -10.88
CA GLU A 18 -0.02 7.10 -10.08
C GLU A 18 -0.52 6.78 -8.68
N VAL A 19 0.12 7.37 -7.66
CA VAL A 19 -0.29 7.23 -6.25
C VAL A 19 -0.45 8.63 -5.71
N ARG A 20 -1.69 9.00 -5.41
CA ARG A 20 -2.06 10.31 -4.90
C ARG A 20 -1.89 10.36 -3.38
N SER A 21 -1.78 11.57 -2.87
CA SER A 21 -1.56 11.85 -1.44
C SER A 21 -2.74 11.52 -0.53
N ASP A 22 -3.91 11.21 -1.11
CA ASP A 22 -5.14 10.81 -0.42
C ASP A 22 -5.33 9.29 -0.35
N GLY A 23 -4.43 8.50 -0.93
CA GLY A 23 -4.52 7.03 -0.98
C GLY A 23 -5.19 6.50 -2.23
N THR A 24 -5.61 7.39 -3.12
CA THR A 24 -6.08 6.99 -4.44
C THR A 24 -4.91 6.50 -5.29
N VAL A 25 -5.03 5.29 -5.84
CA VAL A 25 -4.08 4.74 -6.82
C VAL A 25 -4.73 4.64 -8.18
N ILE A 26 -4.05 5.17 -9.19
CA ILE A 26 -4.42 4.99 -10.59
C ILE A 26 -3.54 3.89 -11.15
N THR A 27 -4.13 2.81 -11.65
CA THR A 27 -3.38 1.73 -12.28
C THR A 27 -2.89 2.12 -13.68
N SER A 28 -1.95 1.37 -14.25
CA SER A 28 -1.50 1.57 -15.65
C SER A 28 -2.62 1.42 -16.68
N GLU A 29 -3.72 0.78 -16.31
CA GLU A 29 -4.92 0.62 -17.15
C GLU A 29 -5.96 1.72 -16.93
N GLY A 30 -5.72 2.63 -15.98
CA GLY A 30 -6.57 3.79 -15.71
C GLY A 30 -7.66 3.56 -14.65
N TYR A 31 -7.66 2.41 -13.98
CA TYR A 31 -8.56 2.16 -12.85
C TYR A 31 -8.18 3.04 -11.66
N VAL A 32 -9.19 3.57 -10.97
CA VAL A 32 -9.02 4.41 -9.79
C VAL A 32 -9.39 3.60 -8.57
N ILE A 33 -8.39 3.27 -7.76
CA ILE A 33 -8.51 2.47 -6.55
C ILE A 33 -8.45 3.40 -5.35
N ASP A 34 -9.53 3.48 -4.58
CA ASP A 34 -9.47 4.06 -3.23
C ASP A 34 -8.99 2.98 -2.27
N LEU A 35 -7.68 2.94 -2.02
CA LEU A 35 -7.06 1.91 -1.21
C LEU A 35 -7.72 1.78 0.17
N LEU A 36 -8.16 2.90 0.76
CA LEU A 36 -8.69 2.96 2.12
C LEU A 36 -9.99 2.17 2.34
N ASN A 37 -10.74 1.88 1.27
CA ASN A 37 -12.10 1.37 1.36
C ASN A 37 -12.32 0.05 0.59
N CYS A 38 -11.26 -0.59 0.10
CA CYS A 38 -11.34 -1.84 -0.67
C CYS A 38 -10.46 -2.95 -0.09
N GLU A 39 -10.88 -4.21 -0.33
CA GLU A 39 -10.09 -5.40 -0.01
C GLU A 39 -8.98 -5.59 -1.06
N HIS A 40 -7.78 -5.93 -0.60
CA HIS A 40 -6.59 -6.16 -1.41
C HIS A 40 -6.16 -7.61 -1.29
N MET A 41 -5.71 -8.20 -2.40
CA MET A 41 -5.12 -9.53 -2.35
C MET A 41 -3.63 -9.42 -2.01
N SER A 42 -3.21 -9.99 -0.89
CA SER A 42 -1.80 -10.11 -0.51
C SER A 42 -1.07 -11.13 -1.39
N PRO A 43 0.28 -11.14 -1.41
CA PRO A 43 1.06 -12.04 -2.26
C PRO A 43 0.83 -13.54 -2.01
N ASP A 44 0.32 -13.91 -0.83
CA ASP A 44 -0.07 -15.27 -0.46
C ASP A 44 -1.51 -15.65 -0.88
N GLY A 45 -2.26 -14.69 -1.43
CA GLY A 45 -3.62 -14.86 -1.91
C GLY A 45 -4.71 -14.62 -0.86
N GLU A 46 -4.37 -14.10 0.32
CA GLU A 46 -5.36 -13.67 1.31
C GLU A 46 -5.97 -12.31 0.94
N LEU A 47 -7.24 -12.11 1.27
CA LEU A 47 -7.88 -10.79 1.14
C LEU A 47 -7.69 -10.02 2.45
N CYS A 48 -7.17 -8.81 2.35
CA CYS A 48 -6.81 -7.96 3.48
C CYS A 48 -7.26 -6.52 3.25
N MET A 49 -7.53 -5.80 4.35
CA MET A 49 -7.98 -4.41 4.33
C MET A 49 -6.92 -3.50 4.96
N PRO A 50 -6.74 -2.26 4.51
CA PRO A 50 -5.88 -1.33 5.23
C PRO A 50 -6.50 -0.98 6.58
N VAL A 51 -5.73 -1.16 7.64
CA VAL A 51 -6.12 -0.78 9.02
C VAL A 51 -5.50 0.55 9.44
N MET A 52 -4.38 0.92 8.83
CA MET A 52 -3.71 2.19 9.10
C MET A 52 -2.98 2.68 7.85
N VAL A 53 -3.02 3.99 7.64
CA VAL A 53 -2.20 4.66 6.62
C VAL A 53 -1.29 5.63 7.32
N TYR A 54 0.00 5.50 7.06
CA TYR A 54 1.01 6.40 7.57
C TYR A 54 1.90 6.88 6.43
N ARG A 55 2.62 7.96 6.69
CA ARG A 55 3.58 8.50 5.73
C ARG A 55 4.97 8.15 6.19
N ASN A 56 5.89 8.11 5.24
CA ASN A 56 7.29 8.14 5.59
C ASN A 56 7.56 9.50 6.27
N ASP A 57 7.85 9.50 7.56
CA ASP A 57 8.16 10.73 8.28
C ASP A 57 9.68 10.88 8.44
N ILE A 58 10.15 12.11 8.63
CA ILE A 58 11.58 12.45 8.77
C ILE A 58 12.28 11.66 9.89
N ARG A 59 11.54 11.01 10.80
CA ARG A 59 12.10 10.24 11.91
C ARG A 59 12.29 8.75 11.59
N CYS A 60 11.61 8.25 10.56
CA CYS A 60 11.58 6.84 10.22
C CYS A 60 11.71 6.63 8.71
N GLU A 61 12.64 7.32 8.03
CA GLU A 61 12.92 7.14 6.59
C GLU A 61 12.94 5.64 6.23
N LYS A 62 11.91 5.22 5.49
CA LYS A 62 11.80 3.90 4.90
C LYS A 62 12.31 3.91 3.47
N ASP A 63 13.04 2.87 3.14
CA ASP A 63 13.36 2.52 1.76
C ASP A 63 12.43 1.39 1.30
N CYS A 64 12.14 1.34 0.01
CA CYS A 64 11.46 0.20 -0.58
C CYS A 64 12.29 -1.07 -0.35
N PRO A 65 11.74 -2.13 0.27
CA PRO A 65 12.51 -3.32 0.60
C PRO A 65 12.96 -4.10 -0.64
N GLN A 66 12.32 -3.88 -1.80
CA GLN A 66 12.61 -4.60 -3.03
C GLN A 66 13.67 -3.92 -3.91
N CYS A 67 13.63 -2.58 -4.06
CA CYS A 67 14.57 -1.85 -4.91
C CYS A 67 15.52 -0.92 -4.15
N SER A 68 15.36 -0.79 -2.83
CA SER A 68 16.13 0.10 -1.95
C SER A 68 16.02 1.58 -2.31
N ALA A 69 15.02 1.97 -3.10
CA ALA A 69 14.73 3.37 -3.36
C ALA A 69 14.07 4.00 -2.12
N THR A 70 14.53 5.18 -1.73
CA THR A 70 13.94 5.93 -0.62
C THR A 70 12.51 6.32 -0.94
N ILE A 71 11.60 6.00 -0.01
CA ILE A 71 10.20 6.36 -0.12
C ILE A 71 10.08 7.85 0.21
N ALA A 72 9.47 8.65 -0.67
CA ALA A 72 9.33 10.09 -0.43
C ALA A 72 8.34 10.38 0.73
N ASP A 73 8.57 11.46 1.48
CA ASP A 73 7.80 11.82 2.68
C ASP A 73 6.28 11.99 2.42
N GLU A 74 5.90 12.43 1.23
CA GLU A 74 4.49 12.59 0.86
C GLU A 74 3.79 11.28 0.49
N LYS A 75 4.55 10.18 0.35
CA LYS A 75 4.01 8.89 -0.07
C LYS A 75 3.47 8.12 1.13
N GLN A 76 2.34 7.46 0.88
CA GLN A 76 1.61 6.70 1.87
C GLN A 76 2.06 5.24 1.87
N ILE A 77 2.17 4.69 3.07
CA ILE A 77 2.37 3.26 3.34
C ILE A 77 1.14 2.77 4.08
N PHE A 78 0.64 1.60 3.68
CA PHE A 78 -0.59 1.01 4.18
C PHE A 78 -0.21 -0.17 5.08
N LEU A 79 -0.63 -0.14 6.34
CA LEU A 79 -0.60 -1.33 7.19
C LEU A 79 -1.93 -2.06 7.00
N MET A 80 -1.84 -3.34 6.70
CA MET A 80 -2.96 -4.23 6.40
C MET A 80 -3.36 -5.02 7.64
N ASP A 81 -4.60 -5.52 7.70
CA ASP A 81 -5.11 -6.33 8.82
C ASP A 81 -4.43 -7.70 8.96
N ASN A 82 -3.81 -8.21 7.90
CA ASN A 82 -2.92 -9.38 7.94
C ASN A 82 -1.55 -9.08 8.58
N GLY A 83 -1.26 -7.82 8.93
CA GLY A 83 -0.02 -7.39 9.58
C GLY A 83 1.10 -6.97 8.61
N GLU A 84 0.90 -7.15 7.31
CA GLU A 84 1.86 -6.69 6.30
C GLU A 84 1.71 -5.20 6.01
N ASN A 85 2.80 -4.59 5.56
CA ASN A 85 2.80 -3.27 4.96
C ASN A 85 2.74 -3.41 3.44
N CYS A 86 1.98 -2.52 2.82
CA CYS A 86 1.84 -2.43 1.37
C CYS A 86 2.21 -1.02 0.90
N TYR A 87 2.99 -0.94 -0.17
CA TYR A 87 3.41 0.30 -0.81
C TYR A 87 3.43 0.18 -2.33
N PRO A 88 2.76 1.09 -3.07
CA PRO A 88 2.86 1.15 -4.52
C PRO A 88 4.18 1.81 -4.95
N CYS A 89 5.20 0.99 -5.18
CA CYS A 89 6.53 1.45 -5.55
C CYS A 89 6.62 1.80 -7.04
N ALA A 90 6.88 3.07 -7.34
CA ALA A 90 7.04 3.56 -8.71
C ALA A 90 8.27 2.95 -9.42
N ASP A 91 9.39 2.78 -8.72
CA ASP A 91 10.62 2.22 -9.29
C ASP A 91 10.51 0.72 -9.59
N CYS A 92 9.78 -0.02 -8.74
CA CYS A 92 9.46 -1.42 -9.00
C CYS A 92 8.35 -1.56 -10.05
N ASN A 93 7.57 -0.49 -10.27
CA ASN A 93 6.33 -0.51 -11.04
C ASN A 93 5.44 -1.67 -10.55
N SER A 94 5.28 -1.81 -9.23
CA SER A 94 4.51 -2.88 -8.60
C SER A 94 4.10 -2.50 -7.18
N TRP A 95 3.12 -3.22 -6.65
CA TRP A 95 2.86 -3.26 -5.21
C TRP A 95 3.97 -4.04 -4.53
N VAL A 96 4.53 -3.46 -3.48
CA VAL A 96 5.57 -4.07 -2.67
C VAL A 96 4.98 -4.32 -1.29
N TRP A 97 5.15 -5.55 -0.82
CA TRP A 97 4.62 -6.04 0.44
C TRP A 97 5.76 -6.47 1.35
N TRP A 98 5.67 -6.14 2.64
CA TRP A 98 6.66 -6.57 3.62
C TRP A 98 6.10 -6.56 5.04
N GLU A 99 6.57 -7.48 5.86
CA GLU A 99 6.40 -7.43 7.30
C GLU A 99 7.50 -6.53 7.90
N GLU A 100 7.18 -5.72 8.92
CA GLU A 100 8.24 -5.13 9.73
C GLU A 100 8.81 -6.21 10.65
N ASP A 101 10.09 -6.54 10.52
CA ASP A 101 10.82 -7.26 11.55
C ASP A 101 10.61 -6.52 12.88
N GLU A 102 10.21 -7.25 13.94
CA GLU A 102 9.69 -6.81 15.25
C GLU A 102 10.58 -5.81 16.05
N LEU A 103 10.99 -4.68 15.47
CA LEU A 103 11.84 -3.68 16.11
C LEU A 103 11.09 -2.84 17.16
N TRP A 104 9.76 -2.89 17.17
CA TRP A 104 8.93 -2.28 18.22
C TRP A 104 9.09 -2.95 19.58
N MET A 105 9.62 -4.19 19.64
CA MET A 105 9.86 -4.88 20.92
C MET A 105 11.04 -4.31 21.71
N TYR A 106 11.97 -3.59 21.07
CA TYR A 106 13.17 -3.06 21.73
C TYR A 106 12.98 -1.70 22.44
N TRP A 107 11.81 -1.08 22.34
CA TRP A 107 11.51 0.21 22.98
C TRP A 107 10.65 0.09 24.26
N LEU A 108 10.34 -1.15 24.69
CA LEU A 108 9.55 -1.43 25.90
C LEU A 108 10.39 -1.99 27.07
N GLU A 109 11.72 -1.98 26.98
CA GLU A 109 12.62 -2.27 28.12
C GLU A 109 12.99 -1.01 28.94
#